data_AF-A0A482X9Y1-F1
#
_entry.id   AF-A0A482X9Y1-F1
#
_cell.length_a   1.000
_cell.length_b   1.000
_cell.length_c   1.000
_cell.angle_alpha   90.00
_cell.angle_beta   90.00
_cell.angle_gamma   90.00
#
_symmetry.space_group_name_H-M   'P 1'
#
loop_
_entity.id
_entity.type
_entity.pdbx_description
1 polymer ?
#
loop_
_entity_poly.entity_id
_entity_poly.type
_entity_poly.pdbx_seq_one_letter_code
_entity_poly.pdbx_strand_id
1 'polypeptide(L)'
;MFRIVATALRSSSRSLITSNAPRTVAVPGRLMSSHSTESDEEFDNRYEAYFNRPDIDGWEIRQGMNDLAGMDLVPEPKILIAAMKACRRVNDYPLAVRILETVKFKCGNKVQEIYPYILQEIQPTLDELGIDTPEALGYDKPELACVNVDSIH
;
A
#
# COMPACT_ATOMS: atom_id res chain seq x y z
N MET A 1 1.87 -90.44 -21.20
CA MET A 1 1.38 -90.18 -22.56
C MET A 1 1.33 -88.68 -22.78
N PHE A 2 1.63 -88.27 -24.00
CA PHE A 2 1.99 -86.94 -24.50
C PHE A 2 0.93 -85.81 -24.34
N ARG A 3 1.42 -84.55 -24.49
CA ARG A 3 0.80 -83.39 -25.19
C ARG A 3 -0.24 -82.57 -24.39
N ILE A 4 -0.31 -81.22 -24.39
CA ILE A 4 0.01 -80.16 -25.36
C ILE A 4 0.18 -78.80 -24.65
N VAL A 5 1.04 -77.94 -25.18
CA VAL A 5 1.12 -76.48 -24.96
C VAL A 5 0.15 -75.78 -25.93
N ALA A 6 -0.64 -74.80 -25.47
CA ALA A 6 -1.18 -73.79 -26.37
C ALA A 6 -1.31 -72.41 -25.71
N THR A 7 -0.74 -71.43 -26.38
CA THR A 7 -0.64 -70.02 -26.04
C THR A 7 -1.71 -69.21 -26.78
N ALA A 8 -2.17 -68.12 -26.15
CA ALA A 8 -2.71 -66.86 -26.72
C ALA A 8 -4.09 -66.82 -27.42
N LEU A 9 -4.94 -65.86 -27.02
CA LEU A 9 -5.12 -64.58 -27.72
C LEU A 9 -5.92 -63.55 -26.88
N ARG A 10 -5.58 -62.26 -27.05
CA ARG A 10 -6.20 -61.08 -26.43
C ARG A 10 -7.47 -60.66 -27.16
N SER A 11 -8.46 -60.13 -26.45
CA SER A 11 -9.13 -58.89 -26.88
C SER A 11 -9.57 -58.08 -25.66
N SER A 12 -8.98 -56.91 -25.49
CA SER A 12 -9.49 -55.88 -24.58
C SER A 12 -10.26 -54.89 -25.43
N SER A 13 -11.58 -55.00 -25.42
CA SER A 13 -12.48 -54.04 -26.05
C SER A 13 -12.47 -52.74 -25.23
N ARG A 14 -11.55 -51.81 -25.53
CA ARG A 14 -11.69 -50.43 -25.06
C ARG A 14 -12.73 -49.75 -25.94
N SER A 15 -13.96 -49.64 -25.45
CA SER A 15 -14.96 -48.75 -26.04
C SER A 15 -14.49 -47.31 -25.85
N LEU A 16 -13.98 -46.70 -26.92
CA LEU A 16 -13.73 -45.26 -26.99
C LEU A 16 -15.04 -44.58 -27.40
N ILE A 17 -15.89 -44.25 -26.43
CA ILE A 17 -16.96 -43.27 -26.66
C ILE A 17 -16.31 -41.89 -26.58
N THR A 18 -15.85 -41.38 -27.71
CA THR A 18 -15.49 -39.96 -27.83
C THR A 18 -16.78 -39.16 -27.91
N SER A 19 -17.30 -38.72 -26.75
CA SER A 19 -18.36 -37.73 -26.72
C SER A 19 -17.80 -36.38 -27.21
N ASN A 20 -18.11 -36.04 -28.46
CA ASN A 20 -17.86 -34.72 -29.04
C ASN A 20 -18.95 -33.74 -28.56
N ALA A 21 -19.05 -33.52 -27.25
CA ALA A 21 -19.85 -32.43 -26.72
C ALA A 21 -19.06 -31.12 -26.94
N PRO A 22 -19.65 -30.07 -27.55
CA PRO A 22 -19.00 -28.78 -27.67
C PRO A 22 -18.71 -28.25 -26.26
N ARG A 23 -17.43 -28.15 -25.90
CA ARG A 23 -17.00 -27.50 -24.67
C ARG A 23 -17.28 -26.01 -24.83
N THR A 24 -18.38 -25.53 -24.25
CA THR A 24 -18.62 -24.10 -24.11
C THR A 24 -17.52 -23.55 -23.20
N VAL A 25 -16.58 -22.79 -23.77
CA VAL A 25 -15.56 -22.10 -22.99
C VAL A 25 -16.26 -20.94 -22.29
N ALA A 26 -16.45 -21.06 -20.97
CA ALA A 26 -16.96 -19.96 -20.16
C ALA A 26 -15.94 -18.80 -20.24
N VAL A 27 -16.34 -17.70 -20.87
CA VAL A 27 -15.56 -16.45 -20.82
C VAL A 27 -15.67 -15.92 -19.38
N PRO A 28 -14.57 -15.76 -18.64
CA PRO A 28 -14.65 -15.16 -17.32
C PRO A 28 -15.14 -13.71 -17.48
N GLY A 29 -16.36 -13.44 -17.03
CA GLY A 29 -16.88 -12.08 -16.93
C GLY A 29 -15.95 -11.29 -16.00
N ARG A 30 -15.46 -10.15 -16.47
CA ARG A 30 -14.68 -9.25 -15.62
C ARG A 30 -15.60 -8.77 -14.50
N LEU A 31 -15.37 -9.25 -13.28
CA LEU A 31 -16.01 -8.72 -12.08
C LEU A 31 -15.43 -7.32 -11.86
N MET A 32 -16.13 -6.30 -12.34
CA MET A 32 -15.82 -4.91 -12.00
C MET A 32 -16.34 -4.66 -10.59
N SER A 33 -15.55 -3.98 -9.75
CA SER A 33 -16.08 -3.47 -8.49
C SER A 33 -17.20 -2.47 -8.80
N SER A 34 -18.32 -2.60 -8.09
CA SER A 34 -19.34 -1.56 -8.09
C SER A 34 -18.75 -0.30 -7.45
N HIS A 35 -18.96 0.87 -8.07
CA HIS A 35 -18.50 2.13 -7.50
C HIS A 35 -19.47 2.57 -6.40
N SER A 36 -19.07 2.34 -5.14
CA SER A 36 -19.67 3.00 -3.97
C SER A 36 -18.75 4.14 -3.55
N THR A 37 -19.31 5.33 -3.38
CA THR A 37 -18.61 6.45 -2.72
C THR A 37 -18.59 6.18 -1.22
N GLU A 38 -17.42 5.93 -0.65
CA GLU A 38 -17.25 5.85 0.81
C GLU A 38 -17.39 7.25 1.43
N SER A 39 -17.80 7.30 2.70
CA SER A 39 -17.78 8.53 3.49
C SER A 39 -16.38 8.85 4.02
N ASP A 40 -16.14 10.11 4.40
CA ASP A 40 -14.84 10.57 4.93
C ASP A 40 -14.44 9.78 6.20
N GLU A 41 -15.40 9.50 7.09
CA GLU A 41 -15.14 8.71 8.29
C GLU A 41 -14.75 7.26 7.95
N GLU A 42 -15.43 6.64 6.99
CA GLU A 42 -15.09 5.29 6.51
C GLU A 42 -13.70 5.25 5.85
N PHE A 43 -13.39 6.27 5.05
CA PHE A 43 -12.10 6.44 4.42
C PHE A 43 -10.98 6.51 5.47
N ASP A 44 -11.14 7.37 6.47
CA ASP A 44 -10.09 7.55 7.48
C ASP A 44 -9.93 6.29 8.33
N ASN A 45 -11.03 5.66 8.74
CA ASN A 45 -11.02 4.43 9.52
C ASN A 45 -10.37 3.28 8.73
N ARG A 46 -10.57 3.24 7.41
CA ARG A 46 -9.93 2.25 6.51
C ARG A 46 -8.42 2.41 6.50
N TYR A 47 -7.90 3.64 6.39
CA TYR A 47 -6.45 3.89 6.40
C TYR A 47 -5.83 3.74 7.79
N GLU A 48 -6.52 4.16 8.84
CA GLU A 48 -6.10 3.91 10.22
C GLU A 48 -5.98 2.40 10.48
N ALA A 49 -7.00 1.62 10.11
CA ALA A 49 -6.98 0.17 10.23
C ALA A 49 -5.87 -0.48 9.38
N TYR A 50 -5.63 0.04 8.16
CA TYR A 50 -4.56 -0.41 7.29
C TYR A 50 -3.19 -0.27 7.97
N PHE A 51 -2.86 0.91 8.48
CA PHE A 51 -1.60 1.14 9.17
C PHE A 51 -1.52 0.51 10.55
N ASN A 52 -2.65 0.16 11.19
CA ASN A 52 -2.66 -0.54 12.47
C ASN A 52 -2.44 -2.06 12.34
N ARG A 53 -2.37 -2.61 11.13
CA ARG A 53 -2.04 -4.03 10.92
C ARG A 53 -0.72 -4.40 11.62
N PRO A 54 -0.71 -5.46 12.46
CA PRO A 54 0.46 -5.84 13.23
C PRO A 54 1.57 -6.45 12.37
N ASP A 55 1.19 -7.03 11.22
CA ASP A 55 2.04 -7.72 10.26
C ASP A 55 2.49 -6.82 9.09
N ILE A 56 2.17 -5.53 9.14
CA ILE A 56 2.49 -4.59 8.04
C ILE A 56 4.00 -4.53 7.81
N ASP A 57 4.40 -4.59 6.54
CA ASP A 57 5.80 -4.46 6.15
C ASP A 57 6.16 -3.03 5.71
N GLY A 58 7.46 -2.76 5.58
CA GLY A 58 7.94 -1.44 5.18
C GLY A 58 7.51 -1.03 3.76
N TRP A 59 7.31 -1.98 2.84
CA TRP A 59 6.84 -1.70 1.48
C TRP A 59 5.38 -1.28 1.48
N GLU A 60 4.52 -1.95 2.26
CA GLU A 60 3.11 -1.62 2.44
C GLU A 60 2.94 -0.22 3.04
N ILE A 61 3.76 0.17 4.03
CA ILE A 61 3.72 1.54 4.59
C ILE A 61 4.01 2.58 3.49
N ARG A 62 5.05 2.36 2.68
CA ARG A 62 5.40 3.25 1.57
C ARG A 62 4.29 3.32 0.53
N GLN A 63 3.68 2.17 0.19
CA GLN A 63 2.59 2.11 -0.77
C GLN A 63 1.36 2.86 -0.26
N GLY A 64 0.93 2.62 0.99
CA GLY A 64 -0.20 3.32 1.60
C GLY A 64 0.00 4.83 1.66
N MET A 65 1.21 5.28 2.01
CA MET A 65 1.52 6.72 2.04
C MET A 65 1.60 7.34 0.63
N ASN A 66 2.10 6.61 -0.37
CA ASN A 66 2.10 7.07 -1.76
C ASN A 66 0.67 7.21 -2.31
N ASP A 67 -0.19 6.24 -2.00
CA ASP A 67 -1.60 6.27 -2.41
C ASP A 67 -2.32 7.45 -1.76
N LEU A 68 -2.12 7.67 -0.45
CA LEU A 68 -2.64 8.85 0.25
C LEU A 68 -2.14 10.17 -0.34
N ALA A 69 -0.84 10.26 -0.66
CA ALA A 69 -0.26 11.45 -1.25
C ALA A 69 -0.83 11.76 -2.65
N GLY A 70 -1.28 10.74 -3.38
CA GLY A 70 -1.92 10.87 -4.69
C GLY A 70 -3.36 11.39 -4.65
N MET A 71 -4.01 11.41 -3.48
CA MET A 71 -5.39 11.86 -3.32
C MET A 71 -5.46 13.37 -3.03
N ASP A 72 -6.57 14.03 -3.37
CA ASP A 72 -6.74 15.47 -3.14
C ASP A 72 -7.17 15.78 -1.69
N LEU A 73 -6.29 15.44 -0.74
CA LEU A 73 -6.50 15.65 0.69
C LEU A 73 -5.16 15.77 1.42
N VAL A 74 -5.23 16.23 2.66
CA VAL A 74 -4.16 16.08 3.65
C VAL A 74 -4.62 15.00 4.65
N PRO A 75 -3.83 13.95 4.93
CA PRO A 75 -4.28 12.87 5.82
C PRO A 75 -4.56 13.37 7.24
N GLU A 76 -5.65 12.90 7.83
CA GLU A 76 -6.04 13.22 9.21
C GLU A 76 -4.99 12.76 10.25
N PRO A 77 -4.83 13.46 11.39
CA PRO A 77 -3.83 13.11 12.41
C PRO A 77 -3.89 11.65 12.87
N LYS A 78 -5.09 11.06 12.99
CA LYS A 78 -5.25 9.65 13.40
C LYS A 78 -4.59 8.66 12.43
N ILE A 79 -4.63 8.95 11.12
CA ILE A 79 -3.97 8.13 10.09
C ILE A 79 -2.45 8.26 10.24
N LEU A 80 -1.95 9.48 10.48
CA LEU A 80 -0.52 9.75 10.66
C LEU A 80 0.03 9.07 11.91
N ILE A 81 -0.70 9.10 13.02
CA ILE A 81 -0.34 8.41 14.27
C ILE A 81 -0.22 6.90 14.02
N ALA A 82 -1.18 6.30 13.31
CA ALA A 82 -1.14 4.88 12.96
C ALA A 82 0.07 4.56 12.06
N ALA A 83 0.35 5.41 11.06
CA ALA A 83 1.49 5.26 10.17
C ALA A 83 2.84 5.39 10.91
N MET A 84 2.99 6.34 11.84
CA MET A 84 4.20 6.50 12.66
C MET A 84 4.43 5.31 13.59
N LYS A 85 3.35 4.79 14.20
CA LYS A 85 3.42 3.55 14.98
C LYS A 85 3.79 2.36 14.09
N ALA A 86 3.35 2.33 12.83
CA ALA A 86 3.78 1.32 11.86
C ALA A 86 5.28 1.41 11.56
N CYS A 87 5.80 2.62 11.30
CA CYS A 87 7.24 2.88 11.14
C CYS A 87 8.04 2.38 12.35
N ARG A 88 7.55 2.60 13.58
CA ARG A 88 8.19 2.08 14.79
C ARG A 88 8.23 0.55 14.84
N ARG A 89 7.15 -0.14 14.43
CA ARG A 89 7.09 -1.61 14.39
C ARG A 89 8.10 -2.20 13.40
N VAL A 90 8.27 -1.55 12.24
CA VAL A 90 9.25 -1.97 11.22
C VAL A 90 10.66 -1.39 11.44
N ASN A 91 10.87 -0.62 12.51
CA ASN A 91 12.12 0.09 12.84
C ASN A 91 12.65 1.01 11.72
N ASP A 92 11.75 1.70 11.01
CA ASP A 92 12.09 2.62 9.92
C ASP A 92 11.87 4.08 10.35
N TYR A 93 12.87 4.63 11.05
CA TYR A 93 12.90 6.03 11.47
C TYR A 93 12.86 7.04 10.30
N PRO A 94 13.71 6.93 9.26
CA PRO A 94 13.72 7.93 8.19
C PRO A 94 12.41 7.96 7.41
N LEU A 95 11.68 6.84 7.31
CA LEU A 95 10.35 6.83 6.72
C LEU A 95 9.34 7.67 7.52
N ALA A 96 9.39 7.65 8.85
CA ALA A 96 8.51 8.48 9.68
C ALA A 96 8.77 9.99 9.47
N VAL A 97 10.04 10.39 9.36
CA VAL A 97 10.42 11.77 9.01
C VAL A 97 9.92 12.14 7.61
N ARG A 98 10.08 11.23 6.64
CA ARG A 98 9.60 11.42 5.27
C ARG A 98 8.08 11.60 5.20
N ILE A 99 7.32 10.92 6.04
CA ILE A 99 5.87 11.10 6.15
C ILE A 99 5.53 12.55 6.53
N LEU A 100 6.25 13.13 7.50
CA LEU A 100 6.05 14.54 7.88
C LEU A 100 6.37 15.50 6.73
N GLU A 101 7.45 15.25 5.98
CA GLU A 101 7.78 16.03 4.78
C GLU A 101 6.66 15.96 3.73
N THR A 102 6.14 14.76 3.48
CA THR A 102 5.02 14.53 2.56
C THR A 102 3.77 15.29 3.00
N VAL A 103 3.41 15.23 4.28
CA VAL A 103 2.24 15.96 4.83
C VAL A 103 2.41 17.46 4.68
N LYS A 104 3.60 18.00 5.02
CA LYS A 104 3.91 19.42 4.84
C LYS A 104 3.76 19.85 3.38
N PHE A 105 4.28 19.05 2.45
CA PHE A 105 4.15 19.30 1.01
C PHE A 105 2.69 19.27 0.54
N LYS A 106 1.90 18.30 1.04
CA LYS A 106 0.47 18.16 0.71
C LYS A 106 -0.38 19.34 1.18
N CYS A 107 0.04 20.08 2.21
CA CYS A 107 -0.67 21.28 2.65
C CYS A 107 -0.62 22.43 1.61
N GLY A 108 0.30 22.39 0.64
CA GLY A 108 0.39 23.36 -0.46
C GLY A 108 0.41 24.81 0.02
N ASN A 109 -0.45 25.65 -0.58
CA ASN A 109 -0.54 27.07 -0.26
C ASN A 109 -1.02 27.34 1.18
N LYS A 110 -1.65 26.37 1.82
CA LYS A 110 -2.18 26.47 3.19
C LYS A 110 -1.26 25.82 4.22
N VAL A 111 0.01 25.59 3.89
CA VAL A 111 1.00 25.00 4.80
C VAL A 111 1.10 25.74 6.14
N GLN A 112 0.93 27.06 6.16
CA GLN A 112 1.00 27.86 7.39
C GLN A 112 -0.23 27.69 8.30
N GLU A 113 -1.34 27.15 7.79
CA GLU A 113 -2.58 26.95 8.53
C GLU A 113 -2.74 25.49 8.95
N ILE A 114 -2.51 24.55 8.02
CA ILE A 114 -2.82 23.13 8.20
C ILE A 114 -1.71 22.39 8.93
N TYR A 115 -0.45 22.62 8.54
CA TYR A 115 0.68 21.85 9.09
C TYR A 115 0.89 22.09 10.60
N PRO A 116 0.78 23.34 11.14
CA PRO A 116 0.88 23.56 12.59
C PRO A 116 -0.22 22.84 13.38
N TYR A 117 -1.45 22.80 12.85
CA TYR A 117 -2.55 22.04 13.47
C TYR A 117 -2.22 20.55 13.51
N ILE A 118 -1.77 19.97 12.39
CA ILE A 118 -1.38 18.57 12.36
C ILE A 118 -0.28 18.28 13.38
N LEU A 119 0.79 19.08 13.39
CA LEU A 119 1.89 18.94 14.34
C LEU A 119 1.40 18.98 15.78
N GLN A 120 0.50 19.91 16.11
CA GLN A 120 -0.10 20.01 17.45
C GLN A 120 -0.80 18.70 17.86
N GLU A 121 -1.60 18.12 16.97
CA GLU A 121 -2.36 16.89 17.28
C GLU A 121 -1.47 15.64 17.37
N ILE A 122 -0.42 15.56 16.57
CA ILE A 122 0.49 14.40 16.57
C ILE A 122 1.65 14.53 17.56
N GLN A 123 1.89 15.72 18.13
CA GLN A 123 3.03 15.99 19.03
C GLN A 123 3.20 14.93 20.13
N PRO A 124 2.13 14.47 20.83
CA PRO A 124 2.28 13.43 21.85
C PRO A 124 2.89 12.13 21.31
N THR A 125 2.56 11.77 20.06
CA THR A 125 3.11 10.58 19.40
C THR A 125 4.56 10.79 18.95
N LEU A 126 4.90 12.00 18.49
CA LEU A 126 6.29 12.35 18.16
C LEU A 126 7.19 12.24 19.40
N ASP A 127 6.73 12.76 20.53
CA ASP A 127 7.45 12.71 21.81
C ASP A 127 7.56 11.26 22.33
N GLU A 128 6.49 10.48 22.26
CA GLU A 128 6.47 9.07 22.67
C GLU A 128 7.46 8.22 21.86
N LEU A 129 7.48 8.42 20.54
CA LEU A 129 8.29 7.61 19.62
C LEU A 129 9.71 8.15 19.42
N GLY A 130 9.99 9.36 19.89
CA GLY A 130 11.25 10.07 19.69
C GLY A 130 11.51 10.43 18.23
N ILE A 131 10.50 10.93 17.52
CA ILE A 131 10.59 11.32 16.11
C ILE A 131 10.79 12.83 16.01
N ASP A 132 11.93 13.25 15.47
CA ASP A 132 12.19 14.66 15.19
C ASP A 132 11.44 15.12 13.94
N THR A 133 10.99 16.39 13.95
CA THR A 133 10.41 17.02 12.76
C THR A 133 11.50 17.33 11.72
N PRO A 134 11.16 17.44 10.43
CA PRO A 134 12.12 17.87 9.40
C PRO A 134 12.80 19.20 9.75
N GLU A 135 12.09 20.13 10.40
CA GLU A 135 12.64 21.40 10.88
C GLU A 135 13.66 21.23 12.00
N ALA A 136 13.41 20.32 12.96
CA ALA A 136 14.34 20.04 14.06
C ALA A 136 15.65 19.42 13.54
N LEU A 137 15.57 18.65 12.46
CA LEU A 137 16.71 18.03 11.79
C LEU A 137 17.43 18.97 10.81
N GLY A 138 16.86 20.14 10.51
CA GLY A 138 17.39 21.09 9.51
C GLY A 138 17.14 20.68 8.06
N TYR A 139 16.25 19.72 7.80
CA TYR A 139 15.88 19.25 6.46
C TYR A 139 14.78 20.08 5.81
N ASP A 140 14.26 21.12 6.48
CA ASP A 140 13.27 22.04 5.93
C ASP A 140 13.85 22.96 4.83
N LYS A 141 15.17 23.10 4.77
CA LYS A 141 15.89 23.94 3.82
C LYS A 141 16.89 23.11 3.02
N PRO A 142 17.03 23.39 1.71
CA PRO A 142 18.05 22.72 0.92
C PRO A 142 19.44 23.22 1.34
N GLU A 143 20.30 22.30 1.78
CA GLU A 143 21.69 22.62 2.17
C GLU A 143 22.59 22.92 0.96
N LEU A 144 22.27 22.33 -0.20
CA LEU A 144 23.08 22.39 -1.43
C LEU A 144 22.25 22.79 -2.66
N ALA A 145 21.20 23.61 -2.48
CA ALA A 145 20.47 24.13 -3.64
C ALA A 145 21.43 24.92 -4.54
N CYS A 146 21.69 24.41 -5.74
CA CYS A 146 22.29 25.21 -6.79
C CYS A 146 21.42 26.46 -6.98
N VAL A 147 22.05 27.64 -7.00
CA VAL A 147 21.36 28.87 -7.33
C VAL A 147 20.64 28.65 -8.66
N ASN A 148 19.36 29.02 -8.74
CA ASN A 148 18.62 28.89 -9.98
C ASN A 148 19.42 29.61 -11.08
N VAL A 149 19.79 28.87 -12.13
CA VAL A 149 20.58 29.38 -13.25
C VAL A 149 19.95 30.61 -13.90
N ASP A 150 18.62 30.71 -13.87
CA ASP A 150 17.86 31.84 -14.40
C ASP A 150 17.89 33.08 -13.48
N SER A 151 18.37 32.92 -12.25
CA SER A 151 18.52 33.98 -11.23
C SER A 151 19.95 34.48 -11.10
N ILE A 152 20.91 33.90 -11.83
CA ILE A 152 22.30 34.35 -11.88
C ILE A 152 22.37 35.48 -12.93
N HIS A 153 22.20 36.72 -12.48
CA HIS A 153 22.42 37.92 -13.28
C HIS A 153 23.79 38.53 -13.01
#